data_AF-A0A7X1NT34-F1
#
_entry.id   AF-A0A7X1NT34-F1
#
_cell.length_a   1.000
_cell.length_b   1.000
_cell.length_c   1.000
_cell.angle_alpha   90.00
_cell.angle_beta   90.00
_cell.angle_gamma   90.00
#
_symmetry.space_group_name_H-M   'P 1'
#
loop_
_entity.id
_entity.type
_entity.pdbx_description
1 polymer ?
#
loop_
_entity_poly.entity_id
_entity_poly.type
_entity_poly.pdbx_seq_one_letter_code
_entity_poly.pdbx_strand_id
1 'polypeptide(L)'
;MRALHFLPLLAAPLLLPGCALGANIAASTALERAMNGVYEGTGTGLTGRVPYRLLLSVQEREGRATGVLTNLESRKAYAVSGTFQRVGTAGGSIEVNLYEGGDALRGTLRAELGAGKVTGTLRTVLLGRELLTYNLTLERQATGATPASPQSP
;
A
#
# COMPACT_ATOMS: atom_id res chain seq x y z
N MET A 1 73.14 -31.01 -27.32
CA MET A 1 73.02 -31.25 -25.87
C MET A 1 71.71 -30.62 -25.40
N ARG A 2 70.86 -31.43 -24.74
CA ARG A 2 70.03 -31.15 -23.54
C ARG A 2 69.20 -29.84 -23.48
N ALA A 3 67.96 -29.78 -23.00
CA ALA A 3 67.06 -30.78 -22.40
C ALA A 3 65.64 -30.19 -22.33
N LEU A 4 64.63 -31.07 -22.39
CA LEU A 4 63.24 -30.85 -21.96
C LEU A 4 63.15 -30.38 -20.50
N HIS A 5 62.20 -29.50 -20.18
CA HIS A 5 61.38 -29.40 -18.94
C HIS A 5 60.10 -28.60 -19.36
N PHE A 6 58.86 -29.12 -19.48
CA PHE A 6 57.92 -29.65 -18.48
C PHE A 6 57.98 -28.83 -17.16
N LEU A 7 56.96 -28.16 -16.62
CA LEU A 7 55.52 -28.40 -16.49
C LEU A 7 54.81 -27.02 -16.22
N PRO A 8 53.45 -26.96 -16.19
CA PRO A 8 52.56 -25.81 -16.18
C PRO A 8 52.21 -25.33 -14.74
N LEU A 9 51.03 -24.70 -14.59
CA LEU A 9 50.25 -24.40 -13.37
C LEU A 9 50.41 -22.98 -12.79
N LEU A 10 49.38 -22.15 -13.03
CA LEU A 10 48.50 -21.47 -12.05
C LEU A 10 47.89 -20.25 -12.76
N ALA A 11 46.62 -20.31 -13.16
CA ALA A 11 45.52 -19.89 -12.29
C ALA A 11 45.72 -18.46 -11.76
N ALA A 12 45.33 -17.47 -12.56
CA ALA A 12 45.01 -16.15 -12.05
C ALA A 12 43.78 -15.56 -12.76
N PRO A 13 42.55 -16.01 -12.46
CA PRO A 13 41.34 -15.32 -12.86
C PRO A 13 40.72 -14.59 -11.66
N LEU A 14 41.44 -13.74 -10.92
CA LEU A 14 40.86 -13.11 -9.72
C LEU A 14 41.38 -11.70 -9.44
N LEU A 15 41.34 -10.81 -10.43
CA LEU A 15 41.40 -9.37 -10.16
C LEU A 15 40.43 -8.64 -11.09
N LEU A 16 39.13 -8.89 -10.90
CA LEU A 16 38.10 -7.87 -11.14
C LEU A 16 38.02 -7.05 -9.84
N PRO A 17 38.70 -5.90 -9.75
CA PRO A 17 38.57 -5.06 -8.58
C PRO A 17 37.19 -4.39 -8.60
N GLY A 18 36.64 -4.23 -7.39
CA GLY A 18 35.75 -3.11 -7.14
C GLY A 18 34.27 -3.46 -7.15
N CYS A 19 33.83 -4.02 -6.02
CA CYS A 19 32.63 -3.59 -5.32
C CYS A 19 31.49 -3.06 -6.20
N ALA A 20 30.55 -3.92 -6.55
CA ALA A 20 29.16 -3.49 -6.49
C ALA A 20 28.88 -3.15 -5.01
N LEU A 21 29.29 -1.95 -4.59
CA LEU A 21 28.72 -1.31 -3.41
C LEU A 21 27.22 -1.36 -3.64
N GLY A 22 26.58 -2.28 -2.94
CA GLY A 22 25.17 -2.54 -3.04
C GLY A 22 24.44 -1.23 -2.83
N ALA A 23 24.01 -0.61 -3.93
CA ALA A 23 22.91 0.31 -3.89
C ALA A 23 21.76 -0.51 -3.31
N ASN A 24 21.56 -0.37 -2.00
CA ASN A 24 20.34 -0.76 -1.32
C ASN A 24 19.24 0.11 -1.93
N ILE A 25 18.81 -0.24 -3.14
CA ILE A 25 17.58 0.26 -3.71
C ILE A 25 16.51 -0.43 -2.89
N ALA A 26 16.21 0.15 -1.73
CA ALA A 26 15.08 -0.29 -0.93
C ALA A 26 13.86 -0.33 -1.86
N ALA A 27 13.23 -1.50 -1.97
CA ALA A 27 12.08 -1.70 -2.86
C ALA A 27 10.90 -0.78 -2.51
N SER A 28 10.93 -0.16 -1.32
CA SER A 28 9.97 0.83 -0.86
C SER A 28 10.64 1.96 -0.10
N THR A 29 10.11 3.17 -0.23
CA THR A 29 10.55 4.33 0.56
C THR A 29 10.13 4.17 2.03
N ALA A 30 10.72 4.94 2.94
CA ALA A 30 10.28 4.97 4.35
C ALA A 30 8.81 5.41 4.49
N LEU A 31 8.37 6.32 3.60
CA LEU A 31 6.99 6.81 3.55
C LEU A 31 6.03 5.70 3.12
N GLU A 32 6.36 5.00 2.02
CA GLU A 32 5.57 3.88 1.50
C GLU A 32 5.41 2.77 2.55
N ARG A 33 6.48 2.43 3.28
CA ARG A 33 6.39 1.44 4.38
C ARG A 33 5.49 1.90 5.53
N ALA A 34 5.41 3.19 5.79
CA ALA A 34 4.57 3.76 6.85
C ALA A 34 3.08 3.81 6.43
N MET A 35 2.80 4.03 5.14
CA MET A 35 1.44 4.24 4.61
C MET A 35 0.80 3.01 4.00
N ASN A 36 1.58 2.07 3.49
CA ASN A 36 1.03 0.87 2.85
C ASN A 36 0.53 -0.09 3.93
N GLY A 37 -0.63 -0.69 3.73
CA GLY A 37 -1.17 -1.65 4.69
C GLY A 37 -2.69 -1.71 4.72
N VAL A 38 -3.20 -2.38 5.75
CA VAL A 38 -4.63 -2.53 6.00
C VAL A 38 -5.06 -1.51 7.03
N TYR A 39 -6.15 -0.80 6.72
CA TYR A 39 -6.80 0.14 7.61
C TYR A 39 -8.23 -0.31 7.84
N GLU A 40 -8.71 -0.21 9.08
CA GLU A 40 -10.09 -0.54 9.43
C GLU A 40 -10.69 0.54 10.28
N GLY A 41 -12.00 0.71 10.16
CA GLY A 41 -12.73 1.71 10.92
C GLY A 41 -14.11 1.90 10.36
N THR A 42 -14.61 3.13 10.43
CA THR A 42 -16.02 3.39 10.11
C THR A 42 -16.20 4.64 9.27
N GLY A 43 -17.17 4.58 8.37
CA GLY A 43 -17.72 5.72 7.65
C GLY A 43 -19.04 6.14 8.28
N THR A 44 -19.17 7.41 8.62
CA THR A 44 -20.40 7.97 9.21
C THR A 44 -21.05 8.92 8.19
N GLY A 45 -22.32 8.68 7.87
CA GLY A 45 -23.10 9.48 6.93
C GLY A 45 -24.58 9.50 7.27
N LEU A 46 -25.41 9.97 6.33
CA LEU A 46 -26.86 10.10 6.51
C LEU A 46 -27.58 8.79 6.82
N THR A 47 -27.05 7.68 6.32
CA THR A 47 -27.59 6.32 6.51
C THR A 47 -27.05 5.64 7.77
N GLY A 48 -26.23 6.32 8.57
CA GLY A 48 -25.66 5.80 9.80
C GLY A 48 -24.16 5.51 9.70
N ARG A 49 -23.71 4.57 10.54
CA ARG A 49 -22.30 4.18 10.68
C ARG A 49 -22.06 2.84 10.02
N VAL A 50 -21.16 2.82 9.04
CA VAL A 50 -20.86 1.64 8.23
C VAL A 50 -19.39 1.24 8.44
N PRO A 51 -19.08 -0.02 8.77
CA PRO A 51 -17.71 -0.49 8.95
C PRO A 51 -17.02 -0.72 7.59
N TYR A 52 -15.76 -0.28 7.48
CA TYR A 52 -14.94 -0.39 6.28
C TYR A 52 -13.55 -0.92 6.57
N ARG A 53 -12.98 -1.64 5.60
CA ARG A 53 -11.58 -2.04 5.54
C ARG A 53 -10.97 -1.52 4.24
N LEU A 54 -9.85 -0.79 4.33
CA LEU A 54 -9.08 -0.31 3.19
C LEU A 54 -7.72 -1.01 3.16
N LEU A 55 -7.47 -1.80 2.12
CA LEU A 55 -6.11 -2.20 1.77
C LEU A 55 -5.54 -1.11 0.87
N LEU A 56 -4.47 -0.43 1.32
CA LEU A 56 -3.87 0.70 0.62
C LEU A 56 -2.44 0.38 0.20
N SER A 57 -2.12 0.73 -1.05
CA SER A 57 -0.79 0.75 -1.62
C SER A 57 -0.52 2.13 -2.24
N VAL A 58 0.46 2.83 -1.69
CA VAL A 58 0.97 4.10 -2.19
C VAL A 58 2.29 3.86 -2.89
N GLN A 59 2.45 4.53 -4.02
CA GLN A 59 3.69 4.61 -4.78
C GLN A 59 4.08 6.08 -4.86
N GLU A 60 5.03 6.48 -4.01
CA GLU A 60 5.43 7.87 -3.84
C GLU A 60 6.03 8.43 -5.14
N ARG A 61 6.86 7.62 -5.81
CA ARG A 61 7.54 8.03 -7.05
C ARG A 61 6.60 8.22 -8.23
N GLU A 62 5.51 7.45 -8.28
CA GLU A 62 4.49 7.56 -9.32
C GLU A 62 3.37 8.55 -8.95
N GLY A 63 3.35 9.04 -7.71
CA GLY A 63 2.25 9.86 -7.20
C GLY A 63 0.91 9.14 -7.26
N ARG A 64 0.91 7.81 -7.06
CA ARG A 64 -0.25 6.94 -7.26
C ARG A 64 -0.67 6.25 -5.97
N ALA A 65 -1.98 6.11 -5.77
CA ALA A 65 -2.58 5.30 -4.73
C ALA A 65 -3.51 4.25 -5.35
N THR A 66 -3.34 3.00 -4.95
CA THR A 66 -4.20 1.88 -5.35
C THR A 66 -4.61 1.05 -4.15
N GLY A 67 -5.63 0.23 -4.29
CA GLY A 67 -6.09 -0.59 -3.19
C GLY A 67 -7.44 -1.24 -3.38
N VAL A 68 -8.01 -1.69 -2.27
CA VAL A 68 -9.37 -2.22 -2.21
C VAL A 68 -10.05 -1.66 -0.97
N LEU A 69 -11.20 -1.01 -1.16
CA LEU A 69 -12.09 -0.62 -0.07
C LEU A 69 -13.21 -1.64 0.03
N THR A 70 -13.35 -2.28 1.18
CA THR A 70 -14.40 -3.25 1.46
C THR A 70 -15.36 -2.69 2.49
N ASN A 71 -16.64 -2.67 2.15
CA ASN A 71 -17.72 -2.46 3.11
C ASN A 71 -17.93 -3.78 3.87
N LEU A 72 -17.67 -3.78 5.18
CA LEU A 72 -17.68 -5.00 5.99
C LEU A 72 -19.10 -5.49 6.33
N GLU A 73 -20.08 -4.60 6.24
CA GLU A 73 -21.49 -4.92 6.50
C GLU A 73 -22.14 -5.62 5.29
N SER A 74 -22.01 -5.03 4.11
CA SER A 74 -22.54 -5.59 2.85
C SER A 74 -21.61 -6.59 2.16
N ARG A 75 -20.35 -6.67 2.61
CA ARG A 75 -19.26 -7.47 2.00
C ARG A 75 -18.92 -7.08 0.56
N LYS A 76 -19.36 -5.91 0.10
CA LYS A 76 -18.99 -5.37 -1.21
C LYS A 76 -17.56 -4.83 -1.18
N ALA A 77 -16.79 -5.14 -2.21
CA ALA A 77 -15.42 -4.66 -2.40
C ALA A 77 -15.33 -3.77 -3.63
N TYR A 78 -14.57 -2.68 -3.50
CA TYR A 78 -14.36 -1.69 -4.53
C TYR A 78 -12.87 -1.56 -4.81
N ALA A 79 -12.48 -1.68 -6.07
CA ALA A 79 -11.11 -1.40 -6.49
C ALA A 79 -10.87 0.10 -6.37
N VAL A 80 -9.76 0.47 -5.75
CA VAL A 80 -9.36 1.86 -5.49
C VAL A 80 -8.19 2.20 -6.40
N SER A 81 -8.28 3.34 -7.10
CA SER A 81 -7.19 3.85 -7.94
C SER A 81 -7.26 5.36 -8.08
N GLY A 82 -6.13 6.03 -7.98
CA GLY A 82 -6.01 7.46 -8.20
C GLY A 82 -4.66 8.00 -7.79
N THR A 83 -4.64 9.25 -7.32
CA THR A 83 -3.42 10.00 -7.04
C THR A 83 -3.08 10.01 -5.56
N PHE A 84 -1.79 9.99 -5.29
CA PHE A 84 -1.20 10.25 -3.98
C PHE A 84 -0.35 11.52 -4.06
N GLN A 85 -0.50 12.40 -3.08
CA GLN A 85 0.35 13.57 -2.92
C GLN A 85 0.97 13.55 -1.53
N ARG A 86 2.29 13.74 -1.47
CA ARG A 86 2.98 13.83 -0.19
C ARG A 86 2.65 15.17 0.49
N VAL A 87 2.30 15.11 1.77
CA VAL A 87 1.99 16.28 2.59
C VAL A 87 2.90 16.26 3.81
N GLY A 88 3.88 17.16 3.83
CA GLY A 88 4.90 17.21 4.87
C GLY A 88 5.85 16.00 4.86
N THR A 89 6.45 15.71 6.02
CA THR A 89 7.51 14.70 6.14
C THR A 89 6.98 13.29 6.35
N ALA A 90 5.84 13.13 7.02
CA ALA A 90 5.31 11.83 7.46
C ALA A 90 3.87 11.54 7.00
N GLY A 91 3.28 12.42 6.19
CA GLY A 91 1.88 12.34 5.77
C GLY A 91 1.69 12.45 4.26
N GLY A 92 0.43 12.33 3.85
CA GLY A 92 0.03 12.46 2.45
C GLY A 92 -1.48 12.62 2.30
N SER A 93 -1.92 12.96 1.11
CA SER A 93 -3.32 12.97 0.72
C SER A 93 -3.52 12.02 -0.44
N ILE A 94 -4.70 11.39 -0.48
CA ILE A 94 -5.15 10.56 -1.59
C ILE A 94 -6.45 11.10 -2.14
N GLU A 95 -6.54 11.08 -3.46
CA GLU A 95 -7.77 11.30 -4.21
C GLU A 95 -7.93 10.13 -5.17
N VAL A 96 -8.89 9.27 -4.88
CA VAL A 96 -9.03 7.97 -5.53
C VAL A 96 -10.46 7.69 -5.92
N ASN A 97 -10.63 7.01 -7.06
CA ASN A 97 -11.91 6.53 -7.54
C ASN A 97 -12.14 5.09 -7.07
N LEU A 98 -13.40 4.74 -6.87
CA LEU A 98 -13.86 3.42 -6.45
C LEU A 98 -14.62 2.76 -7.60
N TYR A 99 -14.18 1.58 -8.01
CA TYR A 99 -14.78 0.82 -9.09
C TYR A 99 -15.30 -0.53 -8.59
N GLU A 100 -16.48 -0.93 -9.06
CA GLU A 100 -17.06 -2.25 -8.83
C GLU A 100 -17.10 -3.02 -10.16
N GLY A 101 -16.71 -4.29 -10.17
CA GLY A 101 -16.81 -5.12 -11.39
C GLY A 101 -15.86 -4.74 -12.54
N GLY A 102 -14.89 -3.86 -12.32
CA GLY A 102 -13.85 -3.48 -13.30
C GLY A 102 -13.87 -2.00 -13.63
N ASP A 103 -14.94 -1.52 -14.26
CA ASP A 103 -15.05 -0.17 -14.83
C ASP A 103 -16.22 0.66 -14.26
N ALA A 104 -17.13 0.05 -13.51
CA ALA A 104 -18.29 0.77 -12.97
C ALA A 104 -17.86 1.67 -11.80
N LEU A 105 -17.78 2.99 -12.04
CA LEU A 105 -17.51 3.98 -11.01
C LEU A 105 -18.65 4.01 -9.99
N ARG A 106 -18.31 3.75 -8.72
CA ARG A 106 -19.21 3.73 -7.56
C ARG A 106 -18.95 4.83 -6.55
N GLY A 107 -17.86 5.58 -6.71
CA GLY A 107 -17.58 6.67 -5.80
C GLY A 107 -16.17 7.23 -5.93
N THR A 108 -15.90 8.22 -5.09
CA THR A 108 -14.59 8.85 -4.93
C THR A 108 -14.28 8.97 -3.44
N LEU A 109 -13.04 8.72 -3.07
CA LEU A 109 -12.52 8.93 -1.72
C LEU A 109 -11.43 10.00 -1.78
N ARG A 110 -11.62 11.05 -0.98
CA ARG A 110 -10.59 12.06 -0.70
C ARG A 110 -10.21 11.92 0.76
N ALA A 111 -8.96 11.61 1.05
CA ALA A 111 -8.53 11.37 2.42
C ALA A 111 -7.09 11.82 2.68
N GLU A 112 -6.82 12.15 3.93
CA GLU A 112 -5.51 12.40 4.48
C GLU A 112 -4.98 11.14 5.16
N LEU A 113 -3.69 10.90 4.98
CA LEU A 113 -2.89 9.82 5.52
C LEU A 113 -1.89 10.40 6.50
N GLY A 114 -1.95 9.97 7.76
CA GLY A 114 -1.01 10.44 8.78
C GLY A 114 -1.19 9.72 10.10
N ALA A 115 -0.11 9.57 10.86
CA ALA A 115 -0.12 8.95 12.19
C ALA A 115 -0.82 7.57 12.25
N GLY A 116 -0.69 6.77 11.19
CA GLY A 116 -1.35 5.46 11.11
C GLY A 116 -2.87 5.53 10.91
N LYS A 117 -3.40 6.68 10.48
CA LYS A 117 -4.83 6.86 10.20
C LYS A 117 -5.07 7.29 8.75
N VAL A 118 -6.25 6.94 8.26
CA VAL A 118 -6.84 7.49 7.03
C VAL A 118 -8.11 8.22 7.46
N THR A 119 -8.19 9.52 7.19
CA THR A 119 -9.38 10.32 7.52
C THR A 119 -9.80 11.15 6.33
N GLY A 120 -11.09 11.11 5.98
CA GLY A 120 -11.53 11.78 4.76
C GLY A 120 -13.01 11.59 4.45
N THR A 121 -13.35 11.84 3.20
CA THR A 121 -14.72 11.82 2.72
C THR A 121 -14.86 10.84 1.56
N LEU A 122 -15.75 9.86 1.73
CA LEU A 122 -16.22 8.96 0.68
C LEU A 122 -17.52 9.48 0.11
N ARG A 123 -17.54 9.76 -1.20
CA ARG A 123 -18.74 10.10 -1.94
C ARG A 123 -19.12 8.92 -2.81
N THR A 124 -20.33 8.42 -2.65
CA THR A 124 -20.84 7.33 -3.50
C THR A 124 -21.58 7.90 -4.70
N VAL A 125 -21.43 7.21 -5.82
CA VAL A 125 -22.09 7.51 -7.10
C VAL A 125 -22.93 6.30 -7.47
N LEU A 126 -24.22 6.51 -7.72
CA LEU A 126 -25.09 5.52 -8.32
C LEU A 126 -25.63 6.11 -9.62
N LEU A 127 -25.48 5.37 -10.73
CA LEU A 127 -26.02 5.79 -12.04
C LEU A 127 -25.55 7.19 -12.47
N GLY A 128 -24.31 7.56 -12.17
CA GLY A 128 -23.72 8.84 -12.56
C GLY A 128 -24.15 10.06 -11.72
N ARG A 129 -24.87 9.86 -10.61
CA ARG A 129 -25.22 10.93 -9.67
C ARG A 129 -24.60 10.67 -8.29
N GLU A 130 -23.96 11.69 -7.72
CA GLU A 130 -23.51 11.66 -6.32
C GLU A 130 -24.73 11.48 -5.41
N LEU A 131 -24.66 10.49 -4.51
CA LEU A 131 -25.83 10.04 -3.77
C LEU A 131 -25.66 10.18 -2.27
N LEU A 132 -24.55 9.67 -1.72
CA LEU A 132 -24.32 9.68 -0.29
C LEU A 132 -22.87 10.08 -0.02
N THR A 133 -22.71 10.88 1.05
CA THR A 133 -21.40 11.29 1.55
C THR A 133 -21.19 10.69 2.93
N TYR A 134 -20.04 10.09 3.14
CA TYR A 134 -19.60 9.49 4.40
C TYR A 134 -18.26 10.08 4.81
N ASN A 135 -18.13 10.45 6.09
CA ASN A 135 -16.85 10.78 6.69
C ASN A 135 -16.21 9.49 7.20
N LEU A 136 -15.07 9.13 6.63
CA LEU A 136 -14.29 7.94 7.00
C LEU A 136 -13.23 8.29 8.01
N THR A 137 -13.12 7.44 9.03
CA THR A 137 -11.99 7.39 9.94
C THR A 137 -11.56 5.94 10.07
N LEU A 138 -10.37 5.63 9.55
CA LEU A 138 -9.78 4.30 9.54
C LEU A 138 -8.42 4.32 10.24
N GLU A 139 -8.10 3.26 10.96
CA GLU A 139 -6.84 3.09 11.68
C GLU A 139 -6.07 1.89 11.14
N ARG A 140 -4.76 2.05 11.04
CA ARG A 140 -3.86 1.01 10.53
C ARG A 140 -3.88 -0.18 11.46
N GLN A 141 -4.13 -1.34 10.89
CA GLN A 141 -4.08 -2.60 11.61
C GLN A 141 -2.62 -3.04 11.75
N ALA A 142 -2.23 -3.43 12.96
CA ALA A 142 -0.91 -3.98 13.20
C ALA A 142 -0.77 -5.30 12.43
N THR A 143 0.22 -5.39 11.55
CA THR A 143 0.54 -6.63 10.83
C THR A 143 1.16 -7.62 11.83
N GLY A 144 0.33 -8.36 12.57
CA GLY A 144 0.85 -9.33 13.54
C GLY A 144 -0.02 -9.62 14.76
N ALA A 145 -1.35 -9.72 14.62
CA ALA A 145 -2.12 -10.49 15.59
C ALA A 145 -1.81 -11.98 15.34
N THR A 146 -0.75 -12.49 15.98
CA THR A 146 -0.58 -13.93 16.17
C THR A 146 -1.88 -14.46 16.78
N PRO A 147 -2.57 -15.45 16.18
CA PRO A 147 -3.72 -16.05 16.84
C PRO A 147 -3.26 -16.53 18.22
N ALA A 148 -3.91 -16.04 19.28
CA ALA A 148 -3.63 -16.49 20.63
C ALA A 148 -3.76 -18.01 20.64
N SER A 149 -2.65 -18.71 20.91
CA SER A 149 -2.68 -20.16 21.09
C SER A 149 -3.74 -20.49 22.13
N PRO A 150 -4.62 -21.49 21.89
CA PRO A 150 -5.61 -21.88 22.90
C PRO A 150 -4.86 -22.32 24.16
N GLN A 151 -5.05 -21.58 25.25
CA GLN A 151 -4.72 -22.06 26.58
C GLN A 151 -5.72 -23.18 26.90
N SER A 152 -5.29 -24.42 26.70
CA SER A 152 -5.96 -25.57 27.26
C SER A 152 -5.74 -25.58 28.78
N PRO A 153 -6.79 -25.86 29.59
CA PRO A 153 -6.65 -26.04 31.04
C PRO A 153 -5.81 -27.28 31.40
#